data_AF-A0AAV0M7F0-F1
#
_entry.id   AF-A0AAV0M7F0-F1
#
_cell.length_a   1.000
_cell.length_b   1.000
_cell.length_c   1.000
_cell.angle_alpha   90.00
_cell.angle_beta   90.00
_cell.angle_gamma   90.00
#
_symmetry.space_group_name_H-M   'P 1'
#
loop_
_entity.id
_entity.type
_entity.pdbx_description
1 polymer ?
#
loop_
_entity_poly.entity_id
_entity_poly.type
_entity_poly.pdbx_seq_one_letter_code
_entity_poly.pdbx_strand_id
1 'polypeptide(L)'
;MVRFHLSTTATATASPLHSHGVELVAPFPLLSLTPHHRHRHHFQLPFPSLSASTSSPRCSRRKRASCSCKMTDSQGKATQPAGRDVRSGDMIFQPILEKGVFRFDCSADDRAAAFPSVSFVNAKDRETPITNAAEAVPTFIPTYQSGSESQTVQLQLPAGTSFYGSGEVSGQLERTGKRVFTWNTDAWGYGPGTTSLYQSHPWVLAVLPNGEAIGVLADTTKRCEIDLSTESVIKFVAPSFYPIISFGPFPSPAAVLSSLSHAIGTVFMPPKWSLGYHQCRWSYDSDLRVREVAKTFREKGIPCDVIWMDIDYMDGFRCFTFDKACMLRII
;
A
#
# COMPACT_ATOMS: atom_id res chain seq x y z
N MET A 1 -37.02 -2.66 22.99
CA MET A 1 -38.11 -3.30 22.21
C MET A 1 -39.19 -2.26 22.00
N VAL A 2 -39.09 -1.47 20.92
CA VAL A 2 -40.13 -0.53 20.47
C VAL A 2 -40.10 -0.59 18.95
N ARG A 3 -41.11 -1.25 18.38
CA ARG A 3 -41.34 -1.41 16.94
C ARG A 3 -42.12 -0.20 16.46
N PHE A 4 -41.62 0.50 15.44
CA PHE A 4 -42.43 1.40 14.63
C PHE A 4 -42.93 0.65 13.39
N HIS A 5 -44.25 0.55 13.28
CA HIS A 5 -44.96 0.08 12.09
C HIS A 5 -45.53 1.32 11.40
N LEU A 6 -45.12 1.56 10.15
CA LEU A 6 -45.85 2.43 9.23
C LEU A 6 -46.04 1.66 7.93
N SER A 7 -47.29 1.30 7.68
CA SER A 7 -47.82 0.73 6.45
C SER A 7 -48.52 1.85 5.71
N THR A 8 -48.15 2.08 4.45
CA THR A 8 -49.01 2.75 3.48
C THR A 8 -48.71 2.20 2.09
N THR A 9 -49.66 1.43 1.60
CA THR A 9 -49.81 0.96 0.23
C THR A 9 -50.32 2.09 -0.66
N ALA A 10 -49.70 2.28 -1.83
CA ALA A 10 -50.33 2.96 -2.96
C ALA A 10 -49.84 2.30 -4.26
N THR A 11 -50.71 1.45 -4.81
CA THR A 11 -50.65 0.90 -6.16
C THR A 11 -51.13 1.95 -7.16
N ALA A 12 -50.39 2.19 -8.24
CA ALA A 12 -50.92 2.84 -9.43
C ALA A 12 -50.25 2.27 -10.68
N THR A 13 -51.11 1.87 -11.61
CA THR A 13 -50.93 1.11 -12.84
C THR A 13 -50.31 1.90 -13.98
N ALA A 14 -49.67 1.19 -14.91
CA ALA A 14 -48.99 1.73 -16.09
C ALA A 14 -49.84 1.76 -17.38
N SER A 15 -49.48 2.69 -18.28
CA SER A 15 -49.60 2.71 -19.77
C SER A 15 -50.77 3.50 -20.40
N PRO A 16 -50.67 3.95 -21.68
CA PRO A 16 -49.55 4.62 -22.39
C PRO A 16 -49.99 5.77 -23.37
N LEU A 17 -48.99 6.39 -24.04
CA LEU A 17 -49.01 7.19 -25.31
C LEU A 17 -49.61 8.61 -25.35
N HIS A 18 -48.80 9.66 -25.58
CA HIS A 18 -48.50 10.22 -26.91
C HIS A 18 -47.54 11.43 -26.89
N SER A 19 -46.88 11.59 -28.03
CA SER A 19 -45.93 12.58 -28.58
C SER A 19 -46.15 14.08 -28.33
N HIS A 20 -45.04 14.80 -28.11
CA HIS A 20 -44.54 16.06 -28.74
C HIS A 20 -43.20 16.37 -28.00
N GLY A 21 -42.04 16.68 -28.57
CA GLY A 21 -41.68 17.45 -29.76
C GLY A 21 -40.97 18.73 -29.30
N VAL A 22 -39.69 18.90 -29.68
CA VAL A 22 -38.84 20.13 -29.59
C VAL A 22 -38.20 20.36 -28.19
N GLU A 23 -36.91 20.62 -27.95
CA GLU A 23 -35.85 21.32 -28.71
C GLU A 23 -34.44 20.87 -28.24
N LEU A 24 -33.47 20.79 -29.17
CA LEU A 24 -32.05 20.60 -28.89
C LEU A 24 -31.43 21.91 -28.37
N VAL A 25 -30.67 21.85 -27.27
CA VAL A 25 -29.73 22.92 -26.88
C VAL A 25 -28.31 22.45 -27.22
N ALA A 26 -27.64 23.24 -28.06
CA ALA A 26 -26.30 23.06 -28.59
C ALA A 26 -25.19 23.42 -27.56
N PRO A 27 -23.91 23.08 -27.84
CA PRO A 27 -22.90 22.82 -26.82
C PRO A 27 -22.09 24.04 -26.36
N PHE A 28 -21.58 23.96 -25.12
CA PHE A 28 -20.61 24.89 -24.53
C PHE A 28 -19.26 24.86 -25.26
N PRO A 29 -18.59 26.02 -25.46
CA PRO A 29 -17.32 26.06 -26.18
C PRO A 29 -16.14 25.61 -25.31
N LEU A 30 -15.28 24.79 -25.91
CA LEU A 30 -13.94 24.44 -25.44
C LEU A 30 -13.05 25.69 -25.38
N LEU A 31 -12.54 26.01 -24.20
CA LEU A 31 -11.43 26.95 -24.01
C LEU A 31 -10.11 26.17 -24.02
N SER A 32 -9.31 26.41 -25.07
CA SER A 32 -7.92 25.96 -25.18
C SER A 32 -7.03 26.73 -24.21
N LEU A 33 -6.37 26.05 -23.28
CA LEU A 33 -5.32 26.63 -22.43
C LEU A 33 -3.95 26.34 -23.06
N THR A 34 -3.32 27.38 -23.61
CA THR A 34 -1.89 27.39 -23.93
C THR A 34 -1.08 27.76 -22.66
N PRO A 35 0.13 27.21 -22.44
CA PRO A 35 0.89 27.50 -21.24
C PRO A 35 1.68 28.81 -21.40
N HIS A 36 1.29 29.84 -20.66
CA HIS A 36 2.11 31.02 -20.48
C HIS A 36 3.07 30.82 -19.29
N HIS A 37 4.37 30.89 -19.59
CA HIS A 37 5.47 31.05 -18.63
C HIS A 37 5.15 32.20 -17.64
N ARG A 38 5.16 31.92 -16.34
CA ARG A 38 5.25 32.94 -15.29
C ARG A 38 6.47 32.72 -14.42
N HIS A 39 7.30 33.76 -14.38
CA HIS A 39 8.44 33.94 -13.50
C HIS A 39 8.04 33.79 -12.03
N ARG A 40 8.83 33.02 -11.27
CA ARG A 40 8.78 32.98 -9.80
C ARG A 40 9.37 34.28 -9.25
N HIS A 41 8.54 35.13 -8.67
CA HIS A 41 9.01 36.16 -7.74
C HIS A 41 9.06 35.57 -6.33
N HIS A 42 10.27 35.46 -5.78
CA HIS A 42 10.50 35.17 -4.37
C HIS A 42 10.09 36.41 -3.55
N PHE A 43 9.02 36.29 -2.76
CA PHE A 43 8.70 37.25 -1.71
C PHE A 43 9.36 36.78 -0.41
N GLN A 44 10.38 37.51 0.02
CA GLN A 44 11.12 37.30 1.26
C GLN A 44 10.69 38.41 2.22
N LEU A 45 9.96 38.06 3.28
CA LEU A 45 9.57 39.01 4.32
C LEU A 45 10.74 39.19 5.32
N PRO A 46 11.05 40.43 5.76
CA PRO A 46 12.13 40.67 6.71
C PRO A 46 11.65 40.43 8.15
N PHE A 47 12.41 39.66 8.92
CA PHE A 47 12.26 39.58 10.38
C PHE A 47 13.06 40.72 11.04
N PRO A 48 12.48 41.48 11.99
CA PRO A 48 13.25 42.43 12.78
C PRO A 48 14.04 41.72 13.89
N SER A 49 15.30 42.08 14.03
CA SER A 49 16.19 41.68 15.11
C SER A 49 15.81 42.36 16.43
N LEU A 50 15.44 41.57 17.43
CA LEU A 50 15.30 42.02 18.82
C LEU A 50 16.31 41.28 19.69
N SER A 51 17.25 42.04 20.23
CA SER A 51 18.17 41.63 21.29
C SER A 51 17.41 41.56 22.63
N ALA A 52 17.30 40.37 23.20
CA ALA A 52 16.88 40.19 24.59
C ALA A 52 17.80 39.17 25.26
N SER A 53 18.61 39.70 26.18
CA SER A 53 19.40 38.93 27.14
C SER A 53 18.49 38.26 28.16
N THR A 54 18.42 36.92 28.16
CA THR A 54 17.97 36.15 29.33
C THR A 54 18.82 34.88 29.47
N SER A 55 19.47 34.78 30.62
CA SER A 55 20.29 33.66 31.06
C SER A 55 19.44 32.43 31.35
N SER A 56 19.70 31.33 30.65
CA SER A 56 19.17 30.00 30.97
C SER A 56 20.33 29.06 31.33
N PRO A 57 20.21 28.19 32.35
CA PRO A 57 21.32 27.35 32.80
C PRO A 57 21.59 26.20 31.82
N ARG A 58 22.85 26.06 31.39
CA ARG A 58 23.32 24.99 30.51
C ARG A 58 23.29 23.64 31.24
N CYS A 59 22.46 22.72 30.76
CA CYS A 59 22.55 21.31 31.12
C CYS A 59 23.61 20.62 30.23
N SER A 60 24.63 20.03 30.86
CA SER A 60 25.81 19.46 30.20
C SER A 60 25.50 18.22 29.35
N ARG A 61 25.89 18.25 28.06
CA ARG A 61 25.94 17.07 27.18
C ARG A 61 27.04 16.10 27.62
N ARG A 62 26.68 14.91 28.11
CA ARG A 62 27.60 13.78 28.28
C ARG A 62 27.83 13.09 26.92
N LYS A 63 29.09 12.98 26.51
CA LYS A 63 29.53 12.18 25.35
C LYS A 63 29.28 10.68 25.64
N ARG A 64 28.60 9.97 24.74
CA ARG A 64 28.50 8.51 24.76
C ARG A 64 29.77 7.90 24.16
N ALA A 65 30.36 6.94 24.86
CA ALA A 65 31.47 6.12 24.40
C ALA A 65 30.98 5.09 23.37
N SER A 66 31.77 4.83 22.34
CA SER A 66 31.54 3.77 21.37
C SER A 66 31.93 2.42 21.97
N CYS A 67 31.01 1.46 21.98
CA CYS A 67 31.31 0.06 22.24
C CYS A 67 31.71 -0.60 20.91
N SER A 68 32.98 -0.95 20.79
CA SER A 68 33.52 -1.81 19.72
C SER A 68 33.52 -3.25 20.23
N CYS A 69 32.71 -4.11 19.63
CA CYS A 69 32.75 -5.55 19.87
C CYS A 69 33.83 -6.16 18.95
N LYS A 70 34.90 -6.66 19.56
CA LYS A 70 35.91 -7.48 18.89
C LYS A 70 35.32 -8.87 18.62
N MET A 71 35.26 -9.26 17.36
CA MET A 71 35.00 -10.65 16.96
C MET A 71 36.30 -11.43 17.07
N THR A 72 36.29 -12.50 17.85
CA THR A 72 37.36 -13.49 17.95
C THR A 72 37.22 -14.51 16.82
N ASP A 73 38.26 -14.64 16.00
CA ASP A 73 38.39 -15.72 15.02
C ASP A 73 38.48 -17.07 15.71
N SER A 74 37.61 -18.00 15.33
CA SER A 74 37.75 -19.43 15.67
C SER A 74 37.87 -20.23 14.37
N GLN A 75 39.01 -20.89 14.19
CA GLN A 75 39.27 -21.80 13.09
C GLN A 75 38.41 -23.06 13.25
N GLY A 76 37.52 -23.30 12.29
CA GLY A 76 36.72 -24.51 12.16
C GLY A 76 37.06 -25.27 10.88
N LYS A 77 37.30 -26.57 11.02
CA LYS A 77 37.80 -27.52 10.02
C LYS A 77 37.01 -27.50 8.70
N ALA A 78 37.76 -27.60 7.60
CA ALA A 78 37.26 -27.82 6.25
C ALA A 78 36.41 -29.11 6.19
N THR A 79 35.11 -28.92 5.94
CA THR A 79 34.22 -29.96 5.44
C THR A 79 33.92 -29.62 3.99
N GLN A 80 34.11 -30.58 3.09
CA GLN A 80 33.91 -30.41 1.65
C GLN A 80 32.49 -29.88 1.35
N PRO A 81 32.31 -28.97 0.38
CA PRO A 81 30.99 -28.46 0.05
C PRO A 81 30.19 -29.55 -0.68
N ALA A 82 29.14 -30.05 -0.04
CA ALA A 82 28.06 -30.76 -0.72
C ALA A 82 27.52 -29.88 -1.85
N GLY A 83 27.32 -30.44 -3.04
CA GLY A 83 26.78 -29.73 -4.19
C GLY A 83 25.50 -28.99 -3.80
N ARG A 84 25.43 -27.69 -4.12
CA ARG A 84 24.22 -26.89 -3.94
C ARG A 84 23.18 -27.36 -4.96
N ASP A 85 22.28 -28.25 -4.56
CA ASP A 85 21.15 -28.65 -5.39
C ASP A 85 20.21 -27.47 -5.58
N VAL A 86 20.34 -26.80 -6.72
CA VAL A 86 19.38 -25.80 -7.20
C VAL A 86 18.21 -26.55 -7.83
N ARG A 87 17.02 -26.43 -7.24
CA ARG A 87 15.78 -26.98 -7.82
C ARG A 87 15.14 -25.94 -8.72
N SER A 88 14.63 -26.36 -9.88
CA SER A 88 13.88 -25.49 -10.79
C SER A 88 12.79 -26.26 -11.51
N GLY A 89 11.70 -25.58 -11.86
CA GLY A 89 10.62 -26.17 -12.66
C GLY A 89 9.37 -25.30 -12.68
N ASP A 90 8.31 -25.86 -13.24
CA ASP A 90 6.98 -25.26 -13.19
C ASP A 90 6.39 -25.41 -11.78
N MET A 91 5.71 -24.38 -11.28
CA MET A 91 5.04 -24.47 -9.99
C MET A 91 3.75 -25.31 -10.10
N ILE A 92 3.48 -26.14 -9.10
CA ILE A 92 2.21 -26.86 -8.99
C ILE A 92 1.11 -25.90 -8.54
N PHE A 93 -0.13 -26.10 -8.99
CA PHE A 93 -1.23 -25.17 -8.70
C PHE A 93 -2.44 -25.84 -8.07
N GLN A 94 -3.27 -25.03 -7.41
CA GLN A 94 -4.62 -25.39 -6.93
C GLN A 94 -5.57 -24.21 -7.13
N PRO A 95 -6.79 -24.44 -7.64
CA PRO A 95 -7.81 -23.41 -7.68
C PRO A 95 -8.31 -23.17 -6.24
N ILE A 96 -8.35 -21.91 -5.83
CA ILE A 96 -8.74 -21.49 -4.48
C ILE A 96 -9.72 -20.32 -4.57
N LEU A 97 -10.40 -19.98 -3.47
CA LEU A 97 -11.28 -18.81 -3.32
C LEU A 97 -12.46 -18.74 -4.31
N GLU A 98 -12.22 -18.52 -5.60
CA GLU A 98 -13.21 -18.40 -6.66
C GLU A 98 -12.62 -18.74 -8.05
N LYS A 99 -13.47 -18.78 -9.09
CA LYS A 99 -13.03 -19.08 -10.46
C LYS A 99 -11.99 -18.05 -10.94
N GLY A 100 -10.84 -18.55 -11.40
CA GLY A 100 -9.74 -17.71 -11.90
C GLY A 100 -8.73 -17.33 -10.84
N VAL A 101 -8.89 -17.78 -9.59
CA VAL A 101 -7.90 -17.58 -8.54
C VAL A 101 -7.16 -18.89 -8.27
N PHE A 102 -5.84 -18.83 -8.33
CA PHE A 102 -4.99 -20.02 -8.18
C PHE A 102 -3.86 -19.74 -7.20
N ARG A 103 -3.57 -20.74 -6.37
CA ARG A 103 -2.37 -20.81 -5.56
C ARG A 103 -1.34 -21.67 -6.26
N PHE A 104 -0.09 -21.22 -6.25
CA PHE A 104 1.06 -21.92 -6.78
C PHE A 104 2.09 -22.17 -5.69
N ASP A 105 2.69 -23.36 -5.69
CA ASP A 105 3.77 -23.75 -4.78
C ASP A 105 4.86 -24.50 -5.58
N CYS A 106 6.10 -24.53 -5.10
CA CYS A 106 7.20 -25.24 -5.78
C CYS A 106 7.01 -26.76 -5.77
N SER A 107 6.40 -27.30 -4.72
CA SER A 107 6.10 -28.73 -4.55
C SER A 107 4.97 -28.93 -3.53
N ALA A 108 4.47 -30.15 -3.42
CA ALA A 108 3.45 -30.49 -2.41
C ALA A 108 4.00 -30.37 -0.98
N ASP A 109 5.28 -30.69 -0.78
CA ASP A 109 5.95 -30.56 0.51
C ASP A 109 6.12 -29.08 0.88
N ASP A 110 6.54 -28.24 -0.07
CA ASP A 110 6.67 -26.79 0.14
C ASP A 110 5.29 -26.16 0.43
N ARG A 111 4.20 -26.65 -0.20
CA ARG A 111 2.82 -26.26 0.11
C ARG A 111 2.43 -26.60 1.55
N ALA A 112 2.73 -27.83 1.98
CA ALA A 112 2.41 -28.31 3.32
C ALA A 112 3.24 -27.61 4.41
N ALA A 113 4.48 -27.21 4.09
CA ALA A 113 5.36 -26.46 4.97
C ALA A 113 5.08 -24.94 4.98
N ALA A 114 4.27 -24.42 4.05
CA ALA A 114 3.96 -23.00 3.96
C ALA A 114 3.19 -22.54 5.21
N PHE A 115 3.62 -21.42 5.78
CA PHE A 115 2.88 -20.77 6.87
C PHE A 115 1.47 -20.37 6.42
N PRO A 116 0.51 -20.27 7.36
CA PRO A 116 -0.79 -19.67 7.08
C PRO A 116 -0.61 -18.27 6.50
N SER A 117 -1.45 -17.91 5.54
CA SER A 117 -1.42 -16.57 4.95
C SER A 117 -1.76 -15.51 5.97
N VAL A 118 -0.99 -14.43 5.96
CA VAL A 118 -1.34 -13.18 6.66
C VAL A 118 -1.98 -12.16 5.73
N SER A 119 -2.00 -12.44 4.42
CA SER A 119 -2.59 -11.57 3.42
C SER A 119 -4.11 -11.74 3.36
N PHE A 120 -4.61 -12.95 3.57
CA PHE A 120 -6.03 -13.28 3.51
C PHE A 120 -6.75 -12.95 4.82
N VAL A 121 -7.96 -12.40 4.74
CA VAL A 121 -8.82 -12.17 5.93
C VAL A 121 -9.15 -13.49 6.60
N ASN A 122 -9.44 -14.52 5.80
CA ASN A 122 -9.62 -15.89 6.27
C ASN A 122 -8.58 -16.77 5.59
N ALA A 123 -7.51 -17.10 6.32
CA ALA A 123 -6.41 -17.91 5.80
C ALA A 123 -6.86 -19.27 5.23
N LYS A 124 -7.98 -19.83 5.70
CA LYS A 124 -8.53 -21.11 5.19
C LYS A 124 -8.91 -21.04 3.73
N ASP A 125 -9.31 -19.88 3.23
CA ASP A 125 -9.73 -19.71 1.82
C ASP A 125 -8.55 -19.85 0.87
N ARG A 126 -7.32 -19.62 1.34
CA ARG A 126 -6.08 -19.92 0.61
C ARG A 126 -5.68 -21.39 0.68
N GLU A 127 -5.99 -22.08 1.78
CA GLU A 127 -5.62 -23.49 1.97
C GLU A 127 -6.58 -24.46 1.28
N THR A 128 -7.83 -24.05 1.05
CA THR A 128 -8.91 -24.96 0.67
C THR A 128 -9.14 -24.92 -0.84
N PRO A 129 -8.86 -26.01 -1.57
CA PRO A 129 -9.15 -26.07 -3.00
C PRO A 129 -10.65 -26.08 -3.27
N ILE A 130 -11.10 -25.39 -4.32
CA ILE A 130 -12.50 -25.41 -4.74
C ILE A 130 -12.80 -26.64 -5.60
N THR A 131 -13.71 -27.50 -5.13
CA THR A 131 -13.98 -28.85 -5.69
C THR A 131 -14.55 -28.84 -7.11
N ASN A 132 -15.31 -27.80 -7.45
CA ASN A 132 -15.94 -27.65 -8.77
C ASN A 132 -15.00 -27.07 -9.84
N ALA A 133 -13.77 -26.70 -9.49
CA ALA A 133 -12.78 -26.16 -10.42
C ALA A 133 -11.51 -27.03 -10.51
N ALA A 134 -11.53 -28.27 -10.01
CA ALA A 134 -10.38 -29.17 -10.03
C ALA A 134 -9.82 -29.45 -11.44
N GLU A 135 -10.61 -29.22 -12.50
CA GLU A 135 -10.19 -29.31 -13.90
C GLU A 135 -9.74 -27.96 -14.51
N ALA A 136 -9.88 -26.85 -13.77
CA ALA A 136 -9.47 -25.53 -14.24
C ALA A 136 -7.94 -25.44 -14.24
N VAL A 137 -7.38 -25.20 -15.42
CA VAL A 137 -5.94 -24.97 -15.61
C VAL A 137 -5.71 -23.47 -15.72
N PRO A 138 -4.77 -22.89 -14.96
CA PRO A 138 -4.43 -21.48 -15.08
C PRO A 138 -3.81 -21.19 -16.46
N THR A 139 -4.13 -20.03 -17.03
CA THR A 139 -3.59 -19.60 -18.34
C THR A 139 -2.08 -19.39 -18.30
N PHE A 140 -1.56 -18.92 -17.16
CA PHE A 140 -0.14 -18.64 -16.97
C PHE A 140 0.35 -19.40 -15.73
N ILE A 141 1.36 -20.24 -15.92
CA ILE A 141 1.99 -21.02 -14.84
C ILE A 141 3.35 -20.39 -14.54
N PRO A 142 3.60 -19.93 -13.30
CA PRO A 142 4.91 -19.43 -12.91
C PRO A 142 5.94 -20.56 -12.88
N THR A 143 7.19 -20.22 -13.17
CA THR A 143 8.34 -21.09 -12.97
C THR A 143 9.13 -20.63 -11.75
N TYR A 144 9.82 -21.55 -11.09
CA TYR A 144 10.65 -21.23 -9.94
C TYR A 144 12.08 -21.73 -10.11
N GLN A 145 12.99 -21.05 -9.42
CA GLN A 145 14.33 -21.51 -9.13
C GLN A 145 14.57 -21.30 -7.64
N SER A 146 14.90 -22.37 -6.92
CA SER A 146 15.17 -22.31 -5.49
C SER A 146 16.57 -22.80 -5.17
N GLY A 147 17.32 -21.97 -4.46
CA GLY A 147 18.57 -22.35 -3.80
C GLY A 147 18.34 -22.69 -2.32
N SER A 148 19.43 -22.88 -1.57
CA SER A 148 19.36 -23.21 -0.14
C SER A 148 18.75 -22.12 0.75
N GLU A 149 18.75 -20.86 0.30
CA GLU A 149 18.34 -19.70 1.12
C GLU A 149 17.32 -18.78 0.46
N SER A 150 17.04 -18.95 -0.83
CA SER A 150 16.15 -18.06 -1.59
C SER A 150 15.34 -18.80 -2.65
N GLN A 151 14.14 -18.29 -2.90
CA GLN A 151 13.28 -18.68 -4.01
C GLN A 151 13.11 -17.49 -4.96
N THR A 152 13.38 -17.74 -6.24
CA THR A 152 13.03 -16.86 -7.34
C THR A 152 11.83 -17.45 -8.06
N VAL A 153 10.79 -16.66 -8.28
CA VAL A 153 9.64 -17.03 -9.11
C VAL A 153 9.56 -16.09 -10.29
N GLN A 154 9.27 -16.61 -11.48
CA GLN A 154 9.08 -15.85 -12.70
C GLN A 154 7.74 -16.21 -13.34
N LEU A 155 7.01 -15.20 -13.80
CA LEU A 155 5.80 -15.36 -14.59
C LEU A 155 5.98 -14.61 -15.92
N GLN A 156 6.00 -15.36 -17.02
CA GLN A 156 6.04 -14.79 -18.37
C GLN A 156 4.61 -14.48 -18.84
N LEU A 157 4.43 -13.26 -19.33
CA LEU A 157 3.17 -12.76 -19.89
C LEU A 157 3.38 -12.34 -21.36
N PRO A 158 2.29 -12.13 -22.12
CA PRO A 158 2.35 -11.69 -23.52
C PRO A 158 3.12 -10.36 -23.69
N ALA A 159 3.86 -10.23 -24.79
CA ALA A 159 4.58 -9.00 -25.13
C ALA A 159 3.64 -7.79 -25.22
N GLY A 160 4.07 -6.65 -24.68
CA GLY A 160 3.23 -5.45 -24.55
C GLY A 160 2.37 -5.41 -23.27
N THR A 161 2.61 -6.31 -22.31
CA THR A 161 1.98 -6.23 -20.98
C THR A 161 2.54 -5.06 -20.19
N SER A 162 1.66 -4.24 -19.61
CA SER A 162 2.02 -3.13 -18.72
C SER A 162 1.81 -3.51 -17.25
N PHE A 163 2.76 -3.11 -16.39
CA PHE A 163 2.74 -3.45 -14.97
C PHE A 163 2.38 -2.27 -14.06
N TYR A 164 1.62 -2.56 -13.00
CA TYR A 164 1.14 -1.62 -11.98
C TYR A 164 1.15 -2.27 -10.60
N GLY A 165 0.80 -1.50 -9.56
CA GLY A 165 0.74 -1.98 -8.19
C GLY A 165 2.04 -1.75 -7.42
N SER A 166 2.48 -2.78 -6.67
CA SER A 166 3.62 -2.76 -5.74
C SER A 166 3.47 -1.84 -4.51
N GLY A 167 2.28 -1.28 -4.31
CA GLY A 167 1.93 -0.48 -3.14
C GLY A 167 2.57 0.91 -3.13
N GLU A 168 3.09 1.30 -1.97
CA GLU A 168 3.75 2.59 -1.77
C GLU A 168 5.19 2.54 -2.31
N VAL A 169 5.38 3.06 -3.51
CA VAL A 169 6.68 3.13 -4.17
C VAL A 169 6.85 4.46 -4.91
N SER A 170 8.11 4.90 -5.04
CA SER A 170 8.44 6.16 -5.70
C SER A 170 8.24 6.14 -7.23
N GLY A 171 8.10 7.31 -7.84
CA GLY A 171 8.08 7.46 -9.31
C GLY A 171 6.69 7.33 -9.97
N GLN A 172 6.68 7.04 -11.27
CA GLN A 172 5.48 6.96 -12.11
C GLN A 172 4.59 5.76 -11.76
N LEU A 173 3.29 5.86 -12.05
CA LEU A 173 2.31 4.82 -11.74
C LEU A 173 2.63 3.47 -12.41
N GLU A 174 3.05 3.50 -13.68
CA GLU A 174 3.47 2.30 -14.40
C GLU A 174 4.84 1.82 -13.90
N ARG A 175 4.94 0.51 -13.67
CA ARG A 175 6.07 -0.19 -13.06
C ARG A 175 6.88 -1.00 -14.05
N THR A 176 6.53 -1.00 -15.33
CA THR A 176 7.31 -1.60 -16.40
C THR A 176 8.74 -1.04 -16.40
N GLY A 177 9.74 -1.92 -16.40
CA GLY A 177 11.14 -1.52 -16.33
C GLY A 177 11.64 -1.18 -14.92
N LYS A 178 10.83 -1.36 -13.86
CA LYS A 178 11.19 -0.99 -12.49
C LYS A 178 11.55 -2.19 -11.63
N ARG A 179 12.35 -1.92 -10.61
CA ARG A 179 12.71 -2.87 -9.56
C ARG A 179 12.47 -2.21 -8.20
N VAL A 180 11.72 -2.88 -7.35
CA VAL A 180 11.35 -2.39 -6.02
C VAL A 180 11.55 -3.48 -4.98
N PHE A 181 11.70 -3.07 -3.73
CA PHE A 181 11.80 -3.99 -2.59
C PHE A 181 10.63 -3.75 -1.66
N THR A 182 9.99 -4.83 -1.25
CA THR A 182 8.99 -4.82 -0.17
C THR A 182 9.74 -4.96 1.15
N TRP A 183 10.18 -3.82 1.69
CA TRP A 183 10.88 -3.77 2.97
C TRP A 183 10.66 -2.44 3.68
N ASN A 184 9.72 -2.41 4.63
CA ASN A 184 9.33 -1.19 5.34
C ASN A 184 10.58 -0.45 5.89
N THR A 185 10.83 0.74 5.36
CA THR A 185 12.01 1.55 5.62
C THR A 185 11.58 2.99 5.87
N ASP A 186 12.11 3.60 6.92
CA ASP A 186 11.96 5.05 7.12
C ASP A 186 12.83 5.79 6.08
N ALA A 187 12.18 6.23 5.00
CA ALA A 187 12.81 6.80 3.82
C ALA A 187 12.65 8.34 3.77
N TRP A 188 13.13 9.04 4.79
CA TRP A 188 13.07 10.51 4.83
C TRP A 188 13.75 11.15 3.61
N GLY A 189 13.06 12.11 2.97
CA GLY A 189 13.57 12.80 1.79
C GLY A 189 13.70 11.92 0.54
N TYR A 190 12.85 10.89 0.41
CA TYR A 190 12.86 9.97 -0.73
C TYR A 190 12.76 10.70 -2.08
N GLY A 191 13.31 10.06 -3.11
CA GLY A 191 13.27 10.55 -4.49
C GLY A 191 12.83 9.47 -5.47
N PRO A 192 12.80 9.76 -6.78
CA PRO A 192 12.33 8.82 -7.81
C PRO A 192 13.16 7.53 -7.94
N GLY A 193 14.35 7.48 -7.34
CA GLY A 193 15.21 6.29 -7.31
C GLY A 193 15.11 5.48 -6.01
N THR A 194 14.27 5.91 -5.06
CA THR A 194 14.08 5.18 -3.80
C THR A 194 13.27 3.91 -4.07
N THR A 195 13.85 2.76 -3.72
CA THR A 195 13.32 1.44 -4.11
C THR A 195 12.47 0.76 -3.05
N SER A 196 12.42 1.29 -1.82
CA SER A 196 11.55 0.85 -0.73
C SER A 196 11.12 2.05 0.12
N LEU A 197 9.86 2.05 0.58
CA LEU A 197 9.26 3.11 1.41
C LEU A 197 8.66 2.50 2.69
N TYR A 198 7.61 3.11 3.23
CA TYR A 198 7.08 2.81 4.56
C TYR A 198 6.17 1.57 4.56
N GLN A 199 5.54 1.26 3.42
CA GLN A 199 4.65 0.12 3.25
C GLN A 199 5.18 -0.91 2.23
N SER A 200 4.77 -2.17 2.42
CA SER A 200 5.19 -3.29 1.59
C SER A 200 3.98 -4.03 1.05
N HIS A 201 3.87 -4.09 -0.27
CA HIS A 201 2.81 -4.81 -0.96
C HIS A 201 3.46 -5.71 -2.02
N PRO A 202 3.67 -7.01 -1.75
CA PRO A 202 4.27 -7.96 -2.69
C PRO A 202 3.29 -8.36 -3.81
N TRP A 203 2.69 -7.36 -4.46
CA TRP A 203 1.59 -7.45 -5.39
C TRP A 203 1.91 -6.73 -6.70
N VAL A 204 1.58 -7.37 -7.82
CA VAL A 204 1.67 -6.78 -9.15
C VAL A 204 0.33 -6.95 -9.86
N LEU A 205 -0.16 -5.87 -10.47
CA LEU A 205 -1.27 -5.87 -11.41
C LEU A 205 -0.70 -5.74 -12.82
N ALA A 206 -1.01 -6.68 -13.71
CA ALA A 206 -0.59 -6.68 -15.09
C ALA A 206 -1.80 -6.48 -16.01
N VAL A 207 -1.70 -5.53 -16.93
CA VAL A 207 -2.70 -5.28 -17.99
C VAL A 207 -2.14 -5.84 -19.28
N LEU A 208 -2.84 -6.82 -19.84
CA LEU A 208 -2.46 -7.55 -21.03
C LEU A 208 -2.77 -6.71 -22.30
N PRO A 209 -2.11 -6.99 -23.44
CA PRO A 209 -2.32 -6.25 -24.68
C PRO A 209 -3.76 -6.26 -25.21
N ASN A 210 -4.54 -7.29 -24.86
CA ASN A 210 -5.94 -7.44 -25.23
C ASN A 210 -6.90 -6.69 -24.29
N GLY A 211 -6.40 -6.01 -23.25
CA GLY A 211 -7.19 -5.29 -22.25
C GLY A 211 -7.64 -6.11 -21.05
N GLU A 212 -7.44 -7.44 -21.07
CA GLU A 212 -7.61 -8.28 -19.88
C GLU A 212 -6.53 -7.96 -18.85
N ALA A 213 -6.76 -8.36 -17.60
CA ALA A 213 -5.81 -8.11 -16.53
C ALA A 213 -5.62 -9.34 -15.64
N ILE A 214 -4.42 -9.48 -15.10
CA ILE A 214 -4.04 -10.49 -14.12
C ILE A 214 -3.37 -9.83 -12.92
N GLY A 215 -3.72 -10.28 -11.73
CA GLY A 215 -3.06 -9.88 -10.48
C GLY A 215 -2.19 -11.00 -9.94
N VAL A 216 -1.02 -10.68 -9.39
CA VAL A 216 -0.08 -11.66 -8.85
C VAL A 216 0.42 -11.20 -7.50
N LEU A 217 0.16 -11.98 -6.46
CA LEU A 217 0.60 -11.78 -5.09
C LEU A 217 1.69 -12.81 -4.76
N ALA A 218 2.88 -12.35 -4.36
CA ALA A 218 3.82 -13.19 -3.64
C ALA A 218 3.42 -13.18 -2.15
N ASP A 219 2.85 -14.29 -1.66
CA ASP A 219 2.30 -14.36 -0.31
C ASP A 219 3.40 -14.60 0.72
N THR A 220 4.19 -13.56 0.99
CA THR A 220 5.31 -13.59 1.92
C THR A 220 5.41 -12.31 2.73
N THR A 221 5.81 -12.44 3.99
CA THR A 221 6.12 -11.32 4.90
C THR A 221 7.62 -11.02 4.96
N LYS A 222 8.44 -11.86 4.32
CA LYS A 222 9.89 -11.64 4.23
C LYS A 222 10.16 -10.52 3.23
N ARG A 223 11.37 -9.95 3.30
CA ARG A 223 11.86 -9.04 2.28
C ARG A 223 11.71 -9.69 0.90
N CYS A 224 10.88 -9.10 0.04
CA CYS A 224 10.68 -9.60 -1.31
C CYS A 224 11.06 -8.51 -2.33
N GLU A 225 11.88 -8.88 -3.29
CA GLU A 225 12.19 -8.08 -4.46
C GLU A 225 11.15 -8.35 -5.54
N ILE A 226 10.62 -7.27 -6.12
CA ILE A 226 9.78 -7.31 -7.31
C ILE A 226 10.60 -6.69 -8.44
N ASP A 227 10.98 -7.51 -9.41
CA ASP A 227 11.76 -7.12 -10.57
C ASP A 227 10.89 -7.23 -11.83
N LEU A 228 10.62 -6.06 -12.42
CA LEU A 228 9.81 -5.88 -13.63
C LEU A 228 10.67 -5.25 -14.74
N SER A 229 12.00 -5.39 -14.64
CA SER A 229 12.95 -4.83 -15.61
C SER A 229 12.97 -5.58 -16.94
N THR A 230 12.60 -6.87 -16.91
CA THR A 230 12.52 -7.72 -18.09
C THR A 230 11.14 -7.60 -18.74
N GLU A 231 11.11 -7.45 -20.06
CA GLU A 231 9.86 -7.22 -20.79
C GLU A 231 8.84 -8.32 -20.54
N SER A 232 7.64 -7.93 -20.12
CA SER A 232 6.49 -8.83 -19.89
C SER A 232 6.78 -9.98 -18.91
N VAL A 233 7.78 -9.84 -18.04
CA VAL A 233 8.10 -10.81 -16.98
C VAL A 233 7.88 -10.17 -15.60
N ILE A 234 7.14 -10.87 -14.75
CA ILE A 234 7.11 -10.58 -13.32
C ILE A 234 8.09 -11.51 -12.63
N LYS A 235 9.07 -10.95 -11.91
CA LYS A 235 10.00 -11.74 -11.10
C LYS A 235 9.90 -11.36 -9.64
N PHE A 236 9.66 -12.35 -8.79
CA PHE A 236 9.72 -12.22 -7.34
C PHE A 236 10.95 -12.94 -6.81
N VAL A 237 11.67 -12.32 -5.88
CA VAL A 237 12.80 -12.96 -5.18
C VAL A 237 12.64 -12.74 -3.69
N ALA A 238 12.58 -13.80 -2.90
CA ALA A 238 12.52 -13.69 -1.44
C ALA A 238 13.28 -14.83 -0.75
N PRO A 239 13.69 -14.65 0.51
CA PRO A 239 14.19 -15.74 1.34
C PRO A 239 13.10 -16.76 1.63
N SER A 240 13.51 -18.03 1.76
CA SER A 240 12.61 -19.18 2.04
C SER A 240 11.56 -19.42 0.96
N PHE A 241 10.84 -20.55 1.09
CA PHE A 241 9.78 -20.89 0.17
C PHE A 241 8.51 -20.08 0.43
N TYR A 242 7.86 -19.61 -0.63
CA TYR A 242 6.60 -18.87 -0.54
C TYR A 242 5.67 -19.20 -1.73
N PRO A 243 4.34 -19.13 -1.52
CA PRO A 243 3.37 -19.33 -2.56
C PRO A 243 3.18 -18.07 -3.41
N ILE A 244 2.77 -18.28 -4.65
CA ILE A 244 2.20 -17.22 -5.50
C ILE A 244 0.69 -17.39 -5.56
N ILE A 245 -0.06 -16.31 -5.48
CA ILE A 245 -1.50 -16.29 -5.74
C ILE A 245 -1.76 -15.47 -7.01
N SER A 246 -2.39 -16.06 -8.02
CA SER A 246 -2.84 -15.34 -9.21
C SER A 246 -4.33 -15.05 -9.15
N PHE A 247 -4.74 -13.92 -9.72
CA PHE A 247 -6.12 -13.48 -9.85
C PHE A 247 -6.40 -13.15 -11.32
N GLY A 248 -7.07 -14.04 -12.04
CA GLY A 248 -7.41 -13.88 -13.45
C GLY A 248 -6.72 -14.88 -14.39
N PRO A 249 -6.66 -14.59 -15.70
CA PRO A 249 -7.02 -13.31 -16.33
C PRO A 249 -8.52 -12.98 -16.20
N PHE A 250 -8.82 -11.71 -15.98
CA PHE A 250 -10.18 -11.18 -15.92
C PHE A 250 -10.38 -10.07 -16.97
N PRO A 251 -11.63 -9.75 -17.35
CA PRO A 251 -11.91 -8.78 -18.41
C PRO A 251 -11.46 -7.35 -18.14
N SER A 252 -11.11 -7.00 -16.90
CA SER A 252 -10.64 -5.65 -16.56
C SER A 252 -9.77 -5.61 -15.30
N PRO A 253 -8.93 -4.58 -15.12
CA PRO A 253 -8.18 -4.35 -13.88
C PRO A 253 -9.08 -4.22 -12.65
N ALA A 254 -10.26 -3.64 -12.79
CA ALA A 254 -11.23 -3.50 -11.70
C ALA A 254 -11.74 -4.85 -11.20
N ALA A 255 -11.96 -5.81 -12.10
CA ALA A 255 -12.34 -7.17 -11.73
C ALA A 255 -11.23 -7.89 -10.94
N VAL A 256 -9.96 -7.68 -11.31
CA VAL A 256 -8.80 -8.18 -10.54
C VAL A 256 -8.79 -7.61 -9.12
N LEU A 257 -9.01 -6.30 -8.97
CA LEU A 257 -9.05 -5.66 -7.65
C LEU A 257 -10.25 -6.11 -6.80
N SER A 258 -11.40 -6.37 -7.42
CA SER A 258 -12.55 -6.96 -6.73
C SER A 258 -12.21 -8.35 -6.19
N SER A 259 -11.61 -9.19 -7.02
CA SER A 259 -11.18 -10.55 -6.62
C SER A 259 -10.11 -10.51 -5.53
N LEU A 260 -9.13 -9.60 -5.63
CA LEU A 260 -8.16 -9.35 -4.56
C LEU A 260 -8.85 -8.95 -3.25
N SER A 261 -9.88 -8.10 -3.30
CA SER A 261 -10.62 -7.67 -2.10
C SER A 261 -11.43 -8.80 -1.45
N HIS A 262 -11.88 -9.80 -2.23
CA HIS A 262 -12.49 -11.01 -1.67
C HIS A 262 -11.47 -11.82 -0.84
N ALA A 263 -10.19 -11.80 -1.22
CA ALA A 263 -9.11 -12.46 -0.48
C ALA A 263 -8.65 -11.65 0.75
N ILE A 264 -8.26 -10.40 0.54
CA ILE A 264 -7.56 -9.58 1.54
C ILE A 264 -8.49 -8.66 2.35
N GLY A 265 -9.79 -8.69 2.03
CA GLY A 265 -10.80 -7.84 2.64
C GLY A 265 -10.92 -6.47 1.99
N THR A 266 -11.88 -5.71 2.51
CA THR A 266 -12.18 -4.35 2.05
C THR A 266 -11.78 -3.33 3.12
N VAL A 267 -11.54 -2.10 2.69
CA VAL A 267 -11.35 -0.97 3.60
C VAL A 267 -12.60 -0.83 4.49
N PHE A 268 -12.41 -0.67 5.80
CA PHE A 268 -13.53 -0.40 6.71
C PHE A 268 -14.18 0.94 6.34
N MET A 269 -15.50 1.06 6.51
CA MET A 269 -16.19 2.34 6.27
C MET A 269 -15.72 3.37 7.29
N PRO A 270 -14.98 4.43 6.87
CA PRO A 270 -14.46 5.39 7.82
C PRO A 270 -15.57 6.35 8.29
N PRO A 271 -15.47 6.92 9.49
CA PRO A 271 -16.45 7.88 9.98
C PRO A 271 -16.42 9.15 9.11
N LYS A 272 -17.59 9.79 8.90
CA LYS A 272 -17.72 10.91 7.95
C LYS A 272 -16.71 12.05 8.19
N TRP A 273 -16.41 12.38 9.45
CA TRP A 273 -15.46 13.45 9.79
C TRP A 273 -14.03 13.18 9.31
N SER A 274 -13.65 11.91 9.09
CA SER A 274 -12.29 11.57 8.66
C SER A 274 -12.05 11.78 7.16
N LEU A 275 -13.10 12.08 6.40
CA LEU A 275 -13.04 12.43 4.98
C LEU A 275 -12.95 13.96 4.77
N GLY A 276 -13.08 14.72 5.86
CA GLY A 276 -13.03 16.18 5.86
C GLY A 276 -11.60 16.73 5.78
N TYR A 277 -11.46 18.02 6.05
CA TYR A 277 -10.13 18.64 6.10
C TYR A 277 -9.47 18.40 7.47
N HIS A 278 -8.25 17.85 7.44
CA HIS A 278 -7.44 17.59 8.63
C HIS A 278 -6.25 18.56 8.65
N GLN A 279 -6.12 19.33 9.73
CA GLN A 279 -4.99 20.21 9.96
C GLN A 279 -3.95 19.50 10.84
N CYS A 280 -2.70 19.45 10.39
CA CYS A 280 -1.57 18.91 11.14
C CYS A 280 -0.34 19.83 11.05
N ARG A 281 0.51 19.78 12.07
CA ARG A 281 1.86 20.35 12.08
C ARG A 281 2.69 19.54 13.07
N TRP A 282 3.96 19.35 12.77
CA TRP A 282 4.98 18.95 13.74
C TRP A 282 5.65 20.20 14.36
N SER A 283 5.29 20.67 15.56
CA SER A 283 4.08 20.39 16.36
C SER A 283 3.22 21.65 16.53
N TYR A 284 2.07 21.50 17.19
CA TYR A 284 1.46 22.58 17.98
C TYR A 284 1.93 22.43 19.42
N ASP A 285 2.58 23.46 19.95
CA ASP A 285 3.36 23.43 21.19
C ASP A 285 2.53 23.54 22.48
N SER A 286 1.23 23.85 22.39
CA SER A 286 0.36 24.01 23.56
C SER A 286 -1.13 23.83 23.23
N ASP A 287 -1.95 23.54 24.24
CA ASP A 287 -3.41 23.47 24.10
C ASP A 287 -4.02 24.81 23.66
N LEU A 288 -3.46 25.93 24.15
CA LEU A 288 -3.84 27.27 23.73
C LEU A 288 -3.63 27.48 22.24
N ARG A 289 -2.46 27.06 21.72
CA ARG A 289 -2.17 27.17 20.28
C ARG A 289 -3.12 26.33 19.45
N VAL A 290 -3.44 25.12 19.88
CA VAL A 290 -4.43 24.25 19.21
C VAL A 290 -5.81 24.91 19.16
N ARG A 291 -6.27 25.48 20.29
CA ARG A 291 -7.57 26.19 20.37
C ARG A 291 -7.60 27.45 19.51
N GLU A 292 -6.50 28.20 19.46
CA GLU A 292 -6.36 29.39 18.60
C GLU A 292 -6.48 29.02 17.12
N VAL A 293 -5.79 27.95 16.68
CA VAL A 293 -5.89 27.43 15.31
C VAL A 293 -7.33 27.04 14.99
N ALA A 294 -7.98 26.27 15.88
CA ALA A 294 -9.38 25.87 15.71
C ALA A 294 -10.31 27.09 15.57
N LYS A 295 -10.17 28.08 16.47
CA LYS A 295 -10.97 29.31 16.44
C LYS A 295 -10.76 30.08 15.14
N THR A 296 -9.51 30.19 14.68
CA THR A 296 -9.16 30.88 13.43
C THR A 296 -9.82 30.23 12.22
N PHE A 297 -9.87 28.89 12.13
CA PHE A 297 -10.61 28.20 11.06
C PHE A 297 -12.09 28.59 11.05
N ARG A 298 -12.72 28.61 12.23
CA ARG A 298 -14.13 28.98 12.39
C ARG A 298 -14.38 30.45 12.03
N GLU A 299 -13.55 31.37 12.52
CA GLU A 299 -13.63 32.80 12.22
C GLU A 299 -13.45 33.10 10.73
N LYS A 300 -12.58 32.36 10.05
CA LYS A 300 -12.34 32.50 8.61
C LYS A 300 -13.34 31.75 7.73
N GLY A 301 -14.28 31.00 8.31
CA GLY A 301 -15.24 30.20 7.55
C GLY A 301 -14.60 29.06 6.74
N ILE A 302 -13.42 28.57 7.14
CA ILE A 302 -12.73 27.46 6.47
C ILE A 302 -13.10 26.15 7.20
N PRO A 303 -13.73 25.17 6.53
CA PRO A 303 -14.06 23.88 7.14
C PRO A 303 -12.80 23.14 7.63
N CYS A 304 -12.87 22.62 8.85
CA CYS A 304 -11.80 21.82 9.47
C CYS A 304 -12.43 20.87 10.50
N ASP A 305 -12.28 19.58 10.25
CA ASP A 305 -12.91 18.49 11.01
C ASP A 305 -11.98 17.94 12.09
N VAL A 306 -10.68 17.90 11.84
CA VAL A 306 -9.68 17.32 12.75
C VAL A 306 -8.43 18.21 12.85
N ILE A 307 -7.92 18.37 14.08
CA ILE A 307 -6.58 18.92 14.33
C ILE A 307 -5.74 17.83 14.97
N TRP A 308 -4.62 17.49 14.33
CA TRP A 308 -3.66 16.52 14.85
C TRP A 308 -2.66 17.20 15.79
N MET A 309 -2.39 16.55 16.92
CA MET A 309 -1.31 16.91 17.84
C MET A 309 -0.16 15.94 17.61
N ASP A 310 0.97 16.46 17.16
CA ASP A 310 2.20 15.67 16.94
C ASP A 310 2.97 15.49 18.25
N ILE A 311 4.09 14.77 18.21
CA ILE A 311 4.80 14.17 19.36
C ILE A 311 5.08 15.07 20.57
N ASP A 312 5.11 16.40 20.42
CA ASP A 312 5.42 17.34 21.51
C ASP A 312 4.28 17.50 22.53
N TYR A 313 3.08 16.95 22.29
CA TYR A 313 2.06 16.90 23.34
C TYR A 313 2.42 15.91 24.47
N MET A 314 3.31 14.96 24.22
CA MET A 314 3.64 13.87 25.14
C MET A 314 4.66 14.28 26.20
N ASP A 315 4.57 13.74 27.42
CA ASP A 315 5.62 13.90 28.43
C ASP A 315 6.86 13.09 28.04
N GLY A 316 7.87 13.79 27.50
CA GLY A 316 9.15 13.19 27.12
C GLY A 316 9.01 12.09 26.07
N PHE A 317 8.11 12.27 25.09
CA PHE A 317 7.80 11.32 24.02
C PHE A 317 7.24 9.96 24.49
N ARG A 318 6.71 9.90 25.71
CA ARG A 318 6.06 8.70 26.24
C ARG A 318 4.62 8.62 25.72
N CYS A 319 4.32 7.55 25.01
CA CYS A 319 2.96 7.30 24.51
C CYS A 319 1.93 7.35 25.65
N PHE A 320 0.73 7.84 25.34
CA PHE A 320 -0.40 7.95 26.29
C PHE A 320 -0.16 8.87 27.50
N THR A 321 0.72 9.86 27.35
CA THR A 321 0.96 10.89 28.38
C THR A 321 0.73 12.29 27.80
N PHE A 322 0.57 13.28 28.68
CA PHE A 322 0.47 14.69 28.31
C PHE A 322 1.55 15.48 29.05
N ASP A 323 2.28 16.33 28.32
CA ASP A 323 3.21 17.28 28.92
C ASP A 323 2.44 18.28 29.77
N LYS A 324 2.73 18.30 31.08
CA LYS A 324 2.00 19.11 32.05
C LYS A 324 2.29 20.61 31.91
N ALA A 325 3.41 21.01 31.34
CA ALA A 325 3.71 22.41 31.09
C ALA A 325 2.95 22.94 29.87
N CYS A 326 2.75 22.11 28.85
CA CYS A 326 2.20 22.52 27.56
C CYS A 326 0.70 22.18 27.38
N MET A 327 0.17 21.17 28.08
CA MET A 327 -1.19 20.64 27.90
C MET A 327 -2.03 20.76 29.18
N LEU A 328 -2.14 21.97 29.73
CA LEU A 328 -2.71 22.24 31.06
C LEU A 328 -4.24 22.08 31.16
N ARG A 329 -4.98 22.13 30.04
CA ARG A 329 -6.46 22.17 30.02
C ARG A 329 -7.11 21.13 29.10
N ILE A 330 -6.42 20.03 28.82
CA ILE A 330 -6.95 18.92 28.00
C ILE A 330 -7.47 17.76 28.87
N ILE A 331 -7.22 17.80 30.19
CA ILE A 331 -7.72 16.83 31.17
C ILE A 331 -8.72 17.50 32.10
#